data_AF-A0A7S4W4C5-F1
#
_entry.id   AF-A0A7S4W4C5-F1
#
_cell.length_a   1.000
_cell.length_b   1.000
_cell.length_c   1.000
_cell.angle_alpha   90.00
_cell.angle_beta   90.00
_cell.angle_gamma   90.00
#
_symmetry.space_group_name_H-M   'P 1'
#
loop_
_entity.id
_entity.type
_entity.pdbx_description
1 polymer ?
#
loop_
_entity_poly.entity_id
_entity_poly.type
_entity_poly.pdbx_seq_one_letter_code
_entity_poly.pdbx_strand_id
1 'polypeptide(L)'
;EVPFPMEHIEDAAMAVEVPSPLEHVDNAATSVEVPFPEGQDAVAGQTVEPHSSRCSCDEQMGGKVDCMNTGCRTLSCKDKDNAEVRTLDCITLADKSLLRGSGAFKLLRCGGRIFKNSEGSAATFELSAPVVRLTAFISHNWSTPRRDKHMCLAMYFSWWHACVVTFLVACALTALTASGFLPVLDFGEYGEAGFVCSTFCPLLFLLALFTCSETFAGLGFSGPPVFLDKTCIHQTNKDLQREGIRRLAGFLNHSESMVIVYSPTYLSKLWTVYELASML
;
A
#
# COMPACT_ATOMS: atom_id res chain seq x y z
N GLU A 1 21.26 27.24 29.54
CA GLU A 1 21.35 25.76 29.51
C GLU A 1 20.04 25.21 30.08
N VAL A 2 19.21 24.64 29.22
CA VAL A 2 17.93 24.01 29.58
C VAL A 2 17.88 22.69 28.82
N PRO A 3 17.56 21.55 29.46
CA PRO A 3 17.55 20.26 28.80
C PRO A 3 16.22 20.05 28.06
N PHE A 4 16.28 19.63 26.79
CA PHE A 4 15.14 19.10 26.06
C PHE A 4 14.94 17.61 26.41
N PRO A 5 13.72 17.15 26.71
CA PRO A 5 13.45 15.73 26.90
C PRO A 5 13.30 15.04 25.54
N MET A 6 13.90 13.86 25.42
CA MET A 6 13.58 12.89 24.37
C MET A 6 12.19 12.30 24.67
N GLU A 7 11.20 12.69 23.89
CA GLU A 7 9.96 11.91 23.79
C GLU A 7 10.17 10.74 22.81
N HIS A 8 9.87 9.56 23.34
CA HIS A 8 9.81 8.30 22.64
C HIS A 8 8.75 8.35 21.54
N ILE A 9 9.18 8.16 20.29
CA ILE A 9 8.29 7.81 19.19
C ILE A 9 8.12 6.29 19.21
N GLU A 10 7.02 5.82 19.79
CA GLU A 10 6.51 4.47 19.56
C GLU A 10 5.79 4.45 18.20
N ASP A 11 6.55 4.24 17.12
CA ASP A 11 5.97 3.93 15.81
C ASP A 11 5.54 2.46 15.79
N ALA A 12 4.29 2.21 16.17
CA ALA A 12 3.63 0.95 15.92
C ALA A 12 3.36 0.82 14.41
N ALA A 13 4.03 -0.14 13.76
CA ALA A 13 3.65 -0.60 12.42
C ALA A 13 2.27 -1.30 12.51
N MET A 14 1.21 -0.52 12.35
CA MET A 14 -0.16 -1.05 12.28
C MET A 14 -0.45 -1.47 10.84
N ALA A 15 -0.26 -2.75 10.52
CA ALA A 15 -0.81 -3.34 9.30
C ALA A 15 -2.33 -3.45 9.49
N VAL A 16 -3.08 -2.49 8.92
CA VAL A 16 -4.54 -2.57 8.86
C VAL A 16 -4.88 -3.48 7.69
N GLU A 17 -5.21 -4.75 7.99
CA GLU A 17 -5.89 -5.60 7.02
C GLU A 17 -7.34 -5.12 6.89
N VAL A 18 -7.65 -4.43 5.79
CA VAL A 18 -9.03 -4.14 5.40
C VAL A 18 -9.56 -5.40 4.71
N PRO A 19 -10.50 -6.15 5.30
CA PRO A 19 -11.10 -7.31 4.63
C PRO A 19 -11.83 -6.84 3.37
N SER A 20 -11.67 -7.56 2.26
CA SER A 20 -12.37 -7.25 1.01
C SER A 20 -13.88 -7.31 1.20
N PRO A 21 -14.66 -6.28 0.80
CA PRO A 21 -16.11 -6.34 0.84
C PRO A 21 -16.61 -7.20 -0.34
N LEU A 22 -16.77 -8.49 -0.11
CA LEU A 22 -17.69 -9.32 -0.89
C LEU A 22 -18.96 -9.48 -0.06
N GLU A 23 -19.82 -8.46 -0.08
CA GLU A 23 -21.29 -8.61 -0.04
C GLU A 23 -21.98 -7.25 -0.20
N HIS A 24 -22.89 -7.20 -1.18
CA HIS A 24 -23.87 -6.15 -1.54
C HIS A 24 -23.68 -4.72 -0.99
N VAL A 25 -23.24 -3.81 -1.87
CA VAL A 25 -23.37 -2.36 -1.65
C VAL A 25 -24.43 -1.81 -2.61
N ASP A 26 -25.52 -1.29 -2.05
CA ASP A 26 -26.47 -0.41 -2.75
C ASP A 26 -25.80 0.96 -2.98
N ASN A 27 -25.70 1.36 -4.25
CA ASN A 27 -24.97 2.54 -4.68
C ASN A 27 -25.71 3.85 -4.39
N ALA A 28 -25.12 4.70 -3.55
CA ALA A 28 -25.39 6.14 -3.52
C ALA A 28 -24.15 6.88 -4.08
N ALA A 29 -24.14 7.11 -5.40
CA ALA A 29 -23.05 7.80 -6.09
C ALA A 29 -23.11 9.32 -5.82
N THR A 30 -22.10 9.85 -5.13
CA THR A 30 -21.80 11.28 -5.11
C THR A 30 -20.62 11.52 -6.06
N SER A 31 -20.86 12.20 -7.17
CA SER A 31 -19.84 12.54 -8.16
C SER A 31 -18.91 13.63 -7.64
N VAL A 32 -17.64 13.29 -7.42
CA VAL A 32 -16.56 14.26 -7.17
C VAL A 32 -15.65 14.26 -8.40
N GLU A 33 -15.67 15.35 -9.16
CA GLU A 33 -14.66 15.61 -10.20
C GLU A 33 -13.33 15.95 -9.49
N VAL A 34 -12.36 15.04 -9.56
CA VAL A 34 -11.00 15.28 -9.06
C VAL A 34 -10.12 15.77 -10.21
N PRO A 35 -9.54 16.98 -10.15
CA PRO A 35 -8.56 17.42 -11.14
C PRO A 35 -7.26 16.63 -11.01
N PHE A 36 -6.71 16.19 -12.15
CA PHE A 36 -5.39 15.55 -12.23
C PHE A 36 -4.28 16.52 -11.78
N PRO A 37 -3.36 16.14 -10.88
CA PRO A 37 -2.18 16.96 -10.62
C PRO A 37 -1.14 16.75 -11.73
N GLU A 38 -1.01 17.77 -12.59
CA GLU A 38 0.24 18.00 -13.33
C GLU A 38 1.37 18.29 -12.33
N GLY A 39 2.54 17.70 -12.58
CA GLY A 39 3.72 17.87 -11.72
C GLY A 39 4.11 19.33 -11.58
N GLN A 40 4.49 19.74 -10.37
CA GLN A 40 5.07 21.05 -10.12
C GLN A 40 6.33 20.93 -9.28
N ASP A 41 7.45 21.24 -9.94
CA ASP A 41 8.46 22.12 -9.39
C ASP A 41 8.23 23.54 -9.96
N ALA A 42 8.33 24.55 -9.08
CA ALA A 42 8.67 25.96 -9.32
C ALA A 42 7.62 27.01 -9.82
N VAL A 43 7.32 27.94 -8.87
CA VAL A 43 7.41 29.43 -8.95
C VAL A 43 6.18 30.29 -9.38
N ALA A 44 5.79 31.13 -8.39
CA ALA A 44 5.22 32.49 -8.40
C ALA A 44 3.86 32.82 -9.06
N GLY A 45 2.90 33.16 -8.18
CA GLY A 45 2.26 34.47 -8.17
C GLY A 45 1.00 34.66 -9.02
N GLN A 46 -0.18 34.55 -8.38
CA GLN A 46 -1.23 35.57 -8.37
C GLN A 46 -2.45 35.09 -7.57
N THR A 47 -2.88 35.92 -6.63
CA THR A 47 -4.06 35.76 -5.79
C THR A 47 -5.33 36.13 -6.54
N VAL A 48 -6.33 35.24 -6.55
CA VAL A 48 -7.72 35.57 -6.90
C VAL A 48 -8.62 34.99 -5.82
N GLU A 49 -9.38 35.86 -5.15
CA GLU A 49 -10.34 35.50 -4.11
C GLU A 49 -11.60 34.82 -4.67
N PRO A 50 -12.25 33.88 -3.94
CA PRO A 50 -13.55 33.36 -4.33
C PRO A 50 -14.69 34.11 -3.62
N HIS A 51 -15.54 34.74 -4.43
CA HIS A 51 -16.84 35.25 -4.02
C HIS A 51 -17.77 34.09 -3.62
N SER A 52 -18.16 34.06 -2.33
CA SER A 52 -19.15 33.13 -1.78
C SER A 52 -20.56 33.69 -1.99
N SER A 53 -21.39 33.02 -2.79
CA SER A 53 -22.84 33.21 -2.80
C SER A 53 -23.54 31.87 -2.50
N ARG A 54 -24.04 31.75 -1.26
CA ARG A 54 -24.97 30.69 -0.86
C ARG A 54 -26.34 30.97 -1.49
N CYS A 55 -26.88 30.02 -2.25
CA CYS A 55 -28.31 30.00 -2.59
C CYS A 55 -29.05 29.09 -1.61
N SER A 56 -29.97 29.70 -0.85
CA SER A 56 -31.02 29.04 -0.09
C SER A 56 -32.21 28.82 -1.03
N CYS A 57 -32.71 27.59 -1.15
CA CYS A 57 -33.98 27.34 -1.81
C CYS A 57 -34.80 26.39 -0.93
N ASP A 58 -35.63 27.01 -0.09
CA ASP A 58 -36.75 26.36 0.58
C ASP A 58 -37.91 26.12 -0.39
N GLU A 59 -38.73 25.13 -0.02
CA GLU A 59 -39.96 24.65 -0.64
C GLU A 59 -40.86 25.71 -1.27
N GLN A 60 -41.30 25.47 -2.51
CA GLN A 60 -42.69 25.73 -2.89
C GLN A 60 -43.15 24.88 -4.07
N MET A 61 -44.27 24.17 -3.86
CA MET A 61 -45.00 23.39 -4.84
C MET A 61 -45.70 24.27 -5.88
N GLY A 62 -45.78 23.76 -7.11
CA GLY A 62 -46.90 24.04 -8.01
C GLY A 62 -46.74 25.25 -8.94
N GLY A 63 -45.82 25.18 -9.89
CA GLY A 63 -45.77 26.13 -10.99
C GLY A 63 -44.77 25.72 -12.06
N LYS A 64 -45.25 25.44 -13.27
CA LYS A 64 -44.41 25.22 -14.46
C LYS A 64 -43.85 26.58 -14.88
N VAL A 65 -42.75 26.99 -14.25
CA VAL A 65 -41.98 28.18 -14.63
C VAL A 65 -40.83 27.70 -15.49
N ASP A 66 -40.77 28.18 -16.73
CA ASP A 66 -39.66 27.93 -17.64
C ASP A 66 -38.38 28.56 -17.09
N CYS A 67 -37.54 27.74 -16.46
CA CYS A 67 -36.21 28.11 -15.99
C CYS A 67 -35.24 28.22 -17.18
N MET A 68 -35.32 29.33 -17.91
CA MET A 68 -34.33 29.75 -18.92
C MET A 68 -33.57 30.99 -18.43
N ASN A 69 -32.85 30.93 -17.30
CA ASN A 69 -31.67 31.81 -17.11
C ASN A 69 -30.77 31.57 -15.89
N THR A 70 -30.96 30.52 -15.10
CA THR A 70 -29.96 30.15 -14.08
C THR A 70 -28.99 29.17 -14.71
N GLY A 71 -27.70 29.53 -14.77
CA GLY A 71 -26.59 28.72 -15.29
C GLY A 71 -26.29 27.45 -14.49
N CYS A 72 -27.32 26.78 -13.98
CA CYS A 72 -27.25 25.46 -13.39
C CYS A 72 -27.18 24.46 -14.53
N ARG A 73 -25.95 24.01 -14.87
CA ARG A 73 -25.73 22.89 -15.79
C ARG A 73 -26.34 21.64 -15.15
N THR A 74 -27.60 21.38 -15.45
CA THR A 74 -28.19 20.06 -15.25
C THR A 74 -27.49 19.14 -16.25
N LEU A 75 -26.63 18.24 -15.76
CA LEU A 75 -26.06 17.18 -16.56
C LEU A 75 -27.22 16.42 -17.23
N SER A 76 -27.23 16.42 -18.57
CA SER A 76 -28.24 15.72 -19.35
C SER A 76 -28.21 14.24 -19.01
N CYS A 77 -29.35 13.54 -19.05
CA CYS A 77 -29.39 12.10 -18.75
C CYS A 77 -28.39 11.29 -19.62
N LYS A 78 -28.13 11.73 -20.86
CA LYS A 78 -27.08 11.15 -21.72
C LYS A 78 -25.65 11.30 -21.17
N ASP A 79 -25.37 12.38 -20.45
CA ASP A 79 -24.05 12.61 -19.85
C ASP A 79 -23.87 11.74 -18.60
N LYS A 80 -24.96 11.47 -17.87
CA LYS A 80 -24.96 10.54 -16.73
C LYS A 80 -24.67 9.10 -17.17
N ASP A 81 -25.36 8.62 -18.20
CA ASP A 81 -25.15 7.26 -18.73
C ASP A 81 -23.71 7.09 -19.25
N ASN A 82 -23.16 8.11 -19.93
CA ASN A 82 -21.78 8.08 -20.41
C ASN A 82 -20.74 8.12 -19.27
N ALA A 83 -21.00 8.86 -18.20
CA ALA A 83 -20.11 8.92 -17.05
C ALA A 83 -20.11 7.61 -16.25
N GLU A 84 -21.27 6.98 -16.10
CA GLU A 84 -21.42 5.69 -15.42
C GLU A 84 -20.71 4.57 -16.19
N VAL A 85 -20.91 4.49 -17.51
CA VAL A 85 -20.21 3.52 -18.38
C VAL A 85 -18.69 3.70 -18.30
N ARG A 86 -18.18 4.94 -18.33
CA ARG A 86 -16.75 5.22 -18.19
C ARG A 86 -16.19 4.83 -16.82
N THR A 87 -16.99 4.94 -15.77
CA THR A 87 -16.57 4.58 -14.41
C THR A 87 -16.50 3.07 -14.27
N LEU A 88 -17.48 2.33 -14.81
CA LEU A 88 -17.44 0.87 -14.88
C LEU A 88 -16.24 0.36 -15.67
N ASP A 89 -15.89 1.00 -16.78
CA ASP A 89 -14.71 0.62 -17.59
C ASP A 89 -13.38 0.81 -16.82
N CYS A 90 -13.30 1.78 -15.90
CA CYS A 90 -12.12 1.98 -15.05
C CYS A 90 -11.99 0.93 -13.94
N ILE A 91 -13.12 0.39 -13.47
CA ILE A 91 -13.19 -0.62 -12.40
C ILE A 91 -13.06 -2.04 -12.98
N THR A 92 -13.57 -2.26 -14.18
CA THR A 92 -13.53 -3.55 -14.87
C THR A 92 -12.27 -3.67 -15.73
N LEU A 93 -11.38 -4.59 -15.35
CA LEU A 93 -10.21 -4.91 -16.17
C LEU A 93 -10.63 -5.77 -17.36
N ALA A 94 -11.13 -5.13 -18.43
CA ALA A 94 -11.48 -5.81 -19.68
C ALA A 94 -10.28 -6.56 -20.29
N ASP A 95 -9.08 -5.98 -20.17
CA ASP A 95 -7.82 -6.64 -20.54
C ASP A 95 -7.03 -7.02 -19.28
N LYS A 96 -7.09 -8.31 -18.94
CA LYS A 96 -6.36 -8.89 -17.80
C LYS A 96 -4.84 -8.91 -18.00
N SER A 97 -4.35 -8.75 -19.22
CA SER A 97 -2.90 -8.74 -19.49
C SER A 97 -2.20 -7.48 -18.94
N LEU A 98 -2.96 -6.42 -18.68
CA LEU A 98 -2.47 -5.20 -18.05
C LEU A 98 -2.26 -5.34 -16.54
N LEU A 99 -2.92 -6.31 -15.89
CA LEU A 99 -2.74 -6.57 -14.48
C LEU A 99 -1.38 -7.24 -14.26
N ARG A 100 -0.45 -6.54 -13.61
CA ARG A 100 0.89 -7.04 -13.34
C ARG A 100 1.19 -7.06 -11.85
N GLY A 101 1.91 -8.08 -11.42
CA GLY A 101 2.37 -8.25 -10.05
C GLY A 101 3.88 -8.48 -10.01
N SER A 102 4.54 -7.86 -9.03
CA SER A 102 5.93 -8.13 -8.68
C SER A 102 5.96 -9.09 -7.50
N GLY A 103 6.97 -9.96 -7.42
CA GLY A 103 7.13 -10.83 -6.26
C GLY A 103 7.56 -10.03 -5.00
N ALA A 104 6.85 -10.18 -3.88
CA ALA A 104 7.15 -9.43 -2.66
C ALA A 104 8.61 -9.60 -2.18
N PHE A 105 9.18 -10.80 -2.28
CA PHE A 105 10.57 -11.04 -1.88
C PHE A 105 11.57 -10.34 -2.80
N LYS A 106 11.25 -10.24 -4.10
CA LYS A 106 12.05 -9.46 -5.05
C LYS A 106 12.06 -7.97 -4.69
N LEU A 107 10.92 -7.43 -4.28
CA LEU A 107 10.81 -6.02 -3.85
C LEU A 107 11.59 -5.75 -2.56
N LEU A 108 11.70 -6.72 -1.66
CA LEU A 108 12.43 -6.60 -0.40
C LEU A 108 13.95 -6.74 -0.53
N ARG A 109 14.48 -7.23 -1.67
CA ARG A 109 15.92 -7.42 -1.85
C ARG A 109 16.74 -6.14 -1.64
N CYS A 110 17.96 -6.35 -1.13
CA CYS A 110 18.93 -5.31 -0.82
C CYS A 110 18.35 -4.24 0.12
N GLY A 111 17.58 -4.68 1.12
CA GLY A 111 16.87 -3.79 2.05
C GLY A 111 15.87 -2.87 1.35
N GLY A 112 15.07 -3.42 0.43
CA GLY A 112 14.06 -2.64 -0.30
C GLY A 112 14.64 -1.60 -1.25
N ARG A 113 15.72 -1.93 -1.98
CA ARG A 113 16.41 -0.97 -2.88
C ARG A 113 15.46 -0.31 -3.90
N ILE A 114 14.42 -1.02 -4.32
CA ILE A 114 13.42 -0.51 -5.28
C ILE A 114 12.73 0.78 -4.78
N PHE A 115 12.59 0.93 -3.47
CA PHE A 115 11.91 2.05 -2.82
C PHE A 115 12.78 3.32 -2.66
N LYS A 116 13.99 3.34 -3.22
CA LYS A 116 14.93 4.48 -3.08
C LYS A 116 14.43 5.76 -3.76
N ASN A 117 13.70 5.65 -4.87
CA ASN A 117 13.14 6.78 -5.63
C ASN A 117 11.90 6.35 -6.42
N SER A 118 11.10 7.31 -6.88
CA SER A 118 9.90 7.05 -7.70
C SER A 118 10.21 6.71 -9.16
N GLU A 119 11.40 7.07 -9.65
CA GLU A 119 11.80 6.84 -11.04
C GLU A 119 11.87 5.35 -11.38
N GLY A 120 11.03 4.90 -12.31
CA GLY A 120 11.15 3.57 -12.90
C GLY A 120 11.78 3.57 -14.29
N SER A 121 12.21 2.39 -14.70
CA SER A 121 12.82 2.10 -16.00
C SER A 121 12.18 0.85 -16.60
N ALA A 122 12.55 0.51 -17.84
CA ALA A 122 12.14 -0.75 -18.45
C ALA A 122 12.56 -1.96 -17.58
N ALA A 123 13.76 -1.92 -17.01
CA ALA A 123 14.26 -2.97 -16.12
C ALA A 123 13.44 -3.09 -14.83
N THR A 124 12.93 -1.99 -14.26
CA THR A 124 12.04 -2.10 -13.08
C THR A 124 10.66 -2.62 -13.45
N PHE A 125 10.19 -2.35 -14.67
CA PHE A 125 8.93 -2.89 -15.18
C PHE A 125 9.01 -4.40 -15.43
N GLU A 126 10.15 -4.89 -15.91
CA GLU A 126 10.42 -6.33 -16.09
C GLU A 126 10.46 -7.13 -14.78
N LEU A 127 10.52 -6.47 -13.62
CA LEU A 127 10.40 -7.14 -12.32
C LEU A 127 8.98 -7.67 -12.05
N SER A 128 7.97 -7.08 -12.71
CA SER A 128 6.59 -7.54 -12.65
C SER A 128 6.27 -8.47 -13.81
N ALA A 129 5.28 -9.34 -13.64
CA ALA A 129 4.74 -10.19 -14.69
C ALA A 129 3.21 -10.08 -14.73
N PRO A 130 2.55 -10.37 -15.87
CA PRO A 130 1.09 -10.44 -15.92
C PRO A 130 0.56 -11.49 -14.92
N VAL A 131 -0.45 -11.12 -14.15
CA VAL A 131 -1.07 -11.98 -13.13
C VAL A 131 -2.59 -11.89 -13.24
N VAL A 132 -3.28 -12.93 -12.78
CA VAL A 132 -4.75 -12.96 -12.78
C VAL A 132 -5.31 -12.23 -11.55
N ARG A 133 -4.61 -12.30 -10.42
CA ARG A 133 -4.96 -11.66 -9.15
C ARG A 133 -3.70 -11.26 -8.39
N LEU A 134 -3.86 -10.29 -7.50
CA LEU A 134 -2.81 -9.80 -6.61
C LEU A 134 -3.11 -10.23 -5.18
N THR A 135 -2.08 -10.66 -4.45
CA THR A 135 -2.21 -10.94 -3.01
C THR A 135 -2.29 -9.66 -2.20
N ALA A 136 -1.55 -8.62 -2.60
CA ALA A 136 -1.62 -7.34 -1.91
C ALA A 136 -1.35 -6.16 -2.85
N PHE A 137 -2.03 -5.05 -2.61
CA PHE A 137 -1.71 -3.75 -3.18
C PHE A 137 -0.86 -2.94 -2.19
N ILE A 138 0.37 -2.58 -2.56
CA ILE A 138 1.24 -1.79 -1.69
C ILE A 138 1.00 -0.31 -1.93
N SER A 139 0.31 0.34 -0.99
CA SER A 139 0.20 1.80 -0.97
C SER A 139 1.24 2.39 -0.03
N HIS A 140 1.92 3.42 -0.53
CA HIS A 140 3.00 4.07 0.19
C HIS A 140 3.21 5.48 -0.32
N ASN A 141 3.89 6.30 0.48
CA ASN A 141 4.34 7.61 0.03
C ASN A 141 5.83 7.55 -0.33
N TRP A 142 6.20 8.10 -1.50
CA TRP A 142 7.58 8.19 -1.94
C TRP A 142 8.48 9.00 -1.01
N SER A 143 7.94 9.99 -0.28
CA SER A 143 8.72 10.76 0.71
C SER A 143 9.08 9.98 1.98
N THR A 144 8.41 8.86 2.27
CA THR A 144 8.74 8.02 3.43
C THR A 144 10.12 7.37 3.24
N PRO A 145 11.00 7.36 4.26
CA PRO A 145 12.30 6.74 4.18
C PRO A 145 12.23 5.28 3.72
N ARG A 146 13.25 4.86 2.97
CA ARG A 146 13.36 3.49 2.44
C ARG A 146 13.34 2.43 3.54
N ARG A 147 14.01 2.70 4.67
CA ARG A 147 14.15 1.74 5.76
C ARG A 147 12.80 1.42 6.37
N ASP A 148 11.97 2.43 6.59
CA ASP A 148 10.65 2.28 7.21
C ASP A 148 9.73 1.46 6.32
N LYS A 149 9.73 1.73 5.00
CA LYS A 149 9.04 0.89 4.00
C LYS A 149 9.53 -0.56 4.05
N HIS A 150 10.85 -0.75 4.04
CA HIS A 150 11.41 -2.10 4.08
C HIS A 150 11.07 -2.83 5.38
N MET A 151 11.16 -2.18 6.54
CA MET A 151 10.84 -2.78 7.84
C MET A 151 9.36 -3.17 7.92
N CYS A 152 8.46 -2.28 7.55
CA CYS A 152 7.01 -2.54 7.53
C CYS A 152 6.68 -3.72 6.60
N LEU A 153 7.19 -3.70 5.37
CA LEU A 153 6.92 -4.75 4.39
C LEU A 153 7.63 -6.08 4.73
N ALA A 154 8.82 -6.04 5.32
CA ALA A 154 9.51 -7.24 5.80
C ALA A 154 8.73 -7.88 6.96
N MET A 155 8.22 -7.06 7.88
CA MET A 155 7.33 -7.52 8.94
C MET A 155 6.07 -8.16 8.35
N TYR A 156 5.40 -7.51 7.38
CA TYR A 156 4.17 -8.08 6.79
C TYR A 156 4.40 -9.36 5.98
N PHE A 157 5.39 -9.40 5.08
CA PHE A 157 5.57 -10.55 4.17
C PHE A 157 6.49 -11.65 4.70
N SER A 158 7.40 -11.34 5.64
CA SER A 158 8.43 -12.29 6.11
C SER A 158 8.19 -12.83 7.52
N TRP A 159 7.24 -12.30 8.29
CA TRP A 159 7.06 -12.72 9.69
C TRP A 159 6.80 -14.22 9.84
N TRP A 160 5.90 -14.81 9.03
CA TRP A 160 5.57 -16.23 9.14
C TRP A 160 6.80 -17.10 8.90
N HIS A 161 7.61 -16.76 7.90
CA HIS A 161 8.84 -17.45 7.59
C HIS A 161 9.87 -17.31 8.73
N ALA A 162 10.01 -16.11 9.30
CA ALA A 162 10.88 -15.86 10.45
C ALA A 162 10.43 -16.66 11.68
N CYS A 163 9.12 -16.74 11.95
CA CYS A 163 8.56 -17.56 13.01
C CYS A 163 8.89 -19.04 12.82
N VAL A 164 8.67 -19.59 11.61
CA VAL A 164 8.94 -21.01 11.32
C VAL A 164 10.44 -21.32 11.46
N VAL A 165 11.31 -20.50 10.87
CA VAL A 165 12.77 -20.71 10.97
C VAL A 165 13.25 -20.64 12.41
N THR A 166 12.85 -19.60 13.16
CA THR A 166 13.23 -19.47 14.57
C THR A 166 12.66 -20.60 15.42
N PHE A 167 11.42 -21.03 15.18
CA PHE A 167 10.80 -22.14 15.90
C PHE A 167 11.57 -23.46 15.69
N LEU A 168 11.91 -23.79 14.45
CA LEU A 168 12.69 -25.00 14.15
C LEU A 168 14.07 -24.99 14.81
N VAL A 169 14.75 -23.84 14.79
CA VAL A 169 16.05 -23.68 15.47
C VAL A 169 15.88 -23.76 16.99
N ALA A 170 14.85 -23.13 17.56
CA ALA A 170 14.54 -23.22 18.98
C ALA A 170 14.30 -24.67 19.42
N CYS A 171 13.52 -25.45 18.67
CA CYS A 171 13.31 -26.88 18.94
C CYS A 171 14.63 -27.66 18.92
N ALA A 172 15.50 -27.40 17.94
CA ALA A 172 16.81 -28.05 17.85
C ALA A 172 17.73 -27.65 19.03
N LEU A 173 17.78 -26.38 19.40
CA LEU A 173 18.56 -25.89 20.54
C LEU A 173 18.04 -26.48 21.86
N THR A 174 16.73 -26.57 22.05
CA THR A 174 16.13 -27.20 23.22
C THR A 174 16.46 -28.69 23.28
N ALA A 175 16.40 -29.42 22.18
CA ALA A 175 16.78 -30.85 22.13
C ALA A 175 18.27 -31.07 22.45
N LEU A 176 19.16 -30.19 21.94
CA LEU A 176 20.59 -30.23 22.25
C LEU A 176 20.88 -29.91 23.72
N THR A 177 20.13 -28.96 24.29
CA THR A 177 20.20 -28.62 25.73
C THR A 177 19.74 -29.82 26.58
N ALA A 178 18.61 -30.43 26.24
CA ALA A 178 18.09 -31.61 26.93
C ALA A 178 19.03 -32.83 26.83
N SER A 179 19.83 -32.90 25.76
CA SER A 179 20.85 -33.94 25.57
C SER A 179 22.18 -33.63 26.28
N GLY A 180 22.28 -32.50 26.98
CA GLY A 180 23.48 -32.09 27.70
C GLY A 180 24.61 -31.52 26.84
N PHE A 181 24.36 -31.23 25.55
CA PHE A 181 25.36 -30.63 24.65
C PHE A 181 25.49 -29.12 24.79
N LEU A 182 24.48 -28.44 25.37
CA LEU A 182 24.47 -26.99 25.56
C LEU A 182 24.34 -26.62 27.04
N PRO A 183 24.94 -25.50 27.48
CA PRO A 183 24.87 -25.07 28.86
C PRO A 183 23.47 -24.59 29.24
N VAL A 184 23.03 -25.00 30.44
CA VAL A 184 21.85 -24.48 31.13
C VAL A 184 22.32 -23.45 32.15
N LEU A 185 21.63 -22.31 32.24
CA LEU A 185 21.85 -21.37 33.34
C LEU A 185 20.80 -21.63 34.41
N ASP A 186 21.26 -21.82 35.63
CA ASP A 186 20.43 -21.86 36.81
C ASP A 186 20.19 -20.42 37.30
N PHE A 187 18.93 -19.98 37.29
CA PHE A 187 18.50 -18.67 37.78
C PHE A 187 17.99 -18.75 39.23
N GLY A 188 18.36 -19.79 39.97
CA GLY A 188 17.99 -19.98 41.38
C GLY A 188 16.48 -20.21 41.51
N GLU A 189 15.77 -19.29 42.16
CA GLU A 189 14.33 -19.41 42.42
C GLU A 189 13.48 -19.46 41.14
N TYR A 190 14.00 -18.95 40.02
CA TYR A 190 13.32 -18.93 38.72
C TYR A 190 13.54 -20.22 37.90
N GLY A 191 14.32 -21.17 38.42
CA GLY A 191 14.63 -22.44 37.79
C GLY A 191 15.70 -22.36 36.70
N GLU A 192 15.85 -23.48 36.00
CA GLU A 192 16.80 -23.65 34.91
C GLU A 192 16.23 -23.13 33.58
N ALA A 193 16.96 -22.24 32.90
CA ALA A 193 16.62 -21.82 31.55
C ALA A 193 17.80 -21.94 30.58
N GLY A 194 17.50 -22.38 29.36
CA GLY A 194 18.48 -22.47 28.27
C GLY A 194 18.89 -21.08 27.81
N PHE A 195 20.02 -20.56 28.31
CA PHE A 195 20.58 -19.24 27.98
C PHE A 195 20.76 -19.02 26.47
N VAL A 196 21.16 -20.09 25.77
CA VAL A 196 21.35 -20.05 24.32
C VAL A 196 20.00 -19.81 23.63
N CYS A 197 18.94 -20.50 24.05
CA CYS A 197 17.62 -20.33 23.45
C CYS A 197 17.04 -18.94 23.75
N SER A 198 17.10 -18.48 25.00
CA SER A 198 16.52 -17.18 25.39
C SER A 198 17.22 -15.98 24.76
N THR A 199 18.54 -16.05 24.56
CA THR A 199 19.32 -14.94 24.00
C THR A 199 19.37 -14.98 22.47
N PHE A 200 19.58 -16.16 21.87
CA PHE A 200 19.80 -16.26 20.43
C PHE A 200 18.51 -16.33 19.62
N CYS A 201 17.40 -16.87 20.15
CA CYS A 201 16.17 -16.97 19.38
C CYS A 201 15.58 -15.60 18.99
N PRO A 202 15.55 -14.57 19.87
CA PRO A 202 15.12 -13.23 19.46
C PRO A 202 16.03 -12.60 18.41
N LEU A 203 17.34 -12.74 18.55
CA LEU A 203 18.32 -12.22 17.58
C LEU A 203 18.20 -12.94 16.24
N LEU A 204 18.00 -14.27 16.27
CA LEU A 204 17.76 -15.08 15.09
C LEU A 204 16.44 -14.70 14.42
N PHE A 205 15.37 -14.45 15.19
CA PHE A 205 14.11 -13.99 14.65
C PHE A 205 14.26 -12.66 13.91
N LEU A 206 14.94 -11.67 14.51
CA LEU A 206 15.21 -10.40 13.84
C LEU A 206 16.07 -10.60 12.58
N LEU A 207 17.11 -11.41 12.66
CA LEU A 207 17.96 -11.72 11.51
C LEU A 207 17.15 -12.39 10.39
N ALA A 208 16.33 -13.40 10.72
CA ALA A 208 15.46 -14.10 9.79
C ALA A 208 14.43 -13.14 9.18
N LEU A 209 13.83 -12.26 9.97
CA LEU A 209 12.84 -11.28 9.50
C LEU A 209 13.38 -10.44 8.34
N PHE A 210 14.64 -9.98 8.43
CA PHE A 210 15.24 -9.13 7.41
C PHE A 210 15.96 -9.88 6.28
N THR A 211 16.44 -11.10 6.52
CA THR A 211 17.26 -11.85 5.54
C THR A 211 16.54 -13.01 4.86
N CYS A 212 15.41 -13.48 5.42
CA CYS A 212 14.70 -14.65 4.89
C CYS A 212 14.12 -14.37 3.49
N SER A 213 13.57 -13.17 3.26
CA SER A 213 13.13 -12.76 1.92
C SER A 213 14.29 -12.69 0.91
N GLU A 214 15.47 -12.25 1.32
CA GLU A 214 16.66 -12.20 0.45
C GLU A 214 17.17 -13.60 0.10
N THR A 215 17.23 -14.49 1.09
CA THR A 215 17.65 -15.89 0.89
C THR A 215 16.67 -16.62 -0.02
N PHE A 216 15.36 -16.51 0.20
CA PHE A 216 14.36 -17.09 -0.68
C PHE A 216 14.38 -16.51 -2.09
N ALA A 217 14.55 -15.20 -2.23
CA ALA A 217 14.73 -14.58 -3.54
C ALA A 217 16.00 -15.09 -4.26
N GLY A 218 17.09 -15.33 -3.52
CA GLY A 218 18.31 -15.94 -4.05
C GLY A 218 18.13 -17.39 -4.51
N LEU A 219 17.22 -18.13 -3.87
CA LEU A 219 16.82 -19.49 -4.24
C LEU A 219 15.77 -19.54 -5.36
N GLY A 220 15.38 -18.39 -5.92
CA GLY A 220 14.42 -18.30 -7.03
C GLY A 220 12.96 -18.13 -6.62
N PHE A 221 12.64 -18.10 -5.32
CA PHE A 221 11.28 -17.83 -4.85
C PHE A 221 10.97 -16.34 -5.00
N SER A 222 9.87 -16.00 -5.68
CA SER A 222 9.48 -14.61 -5.87
C SER A 222 8.65 -14.03 -4.71
N GLY A 223 8.08 -14.88 -3.86
CA GLY A 223 7.07 -14.48 -2.89
C GLY A 223 5.70 -14.23 -3.56
N PRO A 224 4.68 -13.82 -2.78
CA PRO A 224 3.35 -13.54 -3.32
C PRO A 224 3.39 -12.40 -4.36
N PRO A 225 2.54 -12.44 -5.40
CA PRO A 225 2.42 -11.36 -6.37
C PRO A 225 1.75 -10.15 -5.74
N VAL A 226 2.45 -9.02 -5.73
CA VAL A 226 1.99 -7.76 -5.14
C VAL A 226 2.08 -6.63 -6.14
N PHE A 227 1.20 -5.66 -6.00
CA PHE A 227 1.21 -4.47 -6.85
C PHE A 227 2.10 -3.39 -6.23
N LEU A 228 3.00 -2.86 -7.05
CA LEU A 228 3.78 -1.67 -6.76
C LEU A 228 3.82 -0.82 -8.03
N ASP A 229 3.25 0.38 -7.97
CA ASP A 229 3.14 1.38 -9.05
C ASP A 229 4.36 1.42 -9.97
N LYS A 230 5.57 1.59 -9.40
CA LYS A 230 6.83 1.70 -10.10
C LYS A 230 7.21 0.48 -10.95
N THR A 231 6.78 -0.70 -10.54
CA THR A 231 7.11 -1.97 -11.21
C THR A 231 5.99 -2.50 -12.08
N CYS A 232 4.74 -2.20 -11.73
CA CYS A 232 3.55 -2.74 -12.39
C CYS A 232 3.00 -1.79 -13.47
N ILE A 233 3.30 -0.49 -13.40
CA ILE A 233 2.96 0.50 -14.42
C ILE A 233 4.20 0.83 -15.24
N HIS A 234 4.04 0.89 -16.57
CA HIS A 234 5.14 1.19 -17.48
C HIS A 234 5.58 2.65 -17.34
N GLN A 235 6.75 2.90 -16.74
CA GLN A 235 7.19 4.28 -16.41
C GLN A 235 7.74 5.08 -17.61
N THR A 236 8.26 4.39 -18.64
CA THR A 236 8.90 5.03 -19.80
C THR A 236 7.99 5.25 -21.01
N ASN A 237 6.96 4.41 -21.21
CA ASN A 237 5.99 4.56 -22.30
C ASN A 237 4.76 5.31 -21.75
N LYS A 238 4.58 6.56 -22.21
CA LYS A 238 3.53 7.46 -21.69
C LYS A 238 2.11 7.01 -21.98
N ASP A 239 1.89 6.22 -23.02
CA ASP A 239 0.56 5.72 -23.36
C ASP A 239 0.18 4.55 -22.46
N LEU A 240 1.10 3.60 -22.28
CA LEU A 240 0.94 2.50 -21.33
C LEU A 240 0.91 2.98 -19.88
N GLN A 241 1.66 4.04 -19.55
CA GLN A 241 1.61 4.68 -18.23
C GLN A 241 0.22 5.23 -17.96
N ARG A 242 -0.33 6.03 -18.90
CA ARG A 242 -1.67 6.60 -18.78
C ARG A 242 -2.74 5.52 -18.68
N GLU A 243 -2.61 4.46 -19.47
CA GLU A 243 -3.54 3.34 -19.41
C GLU A 243 -3.49 2.61 -18.07
N GLY A 244 -2.29 2.35 -17.54
CA GLY A 244 -2.12 1.76 -16.21
C GLY A 244 -2.71 2.62 -15.09
N ILE A 245 -2.53 3.94 -15.16
CA ILE A 245 -3.09 4.89 -14.18
C ILE A 245 -4.62 4.90 -14.24
N ARG A 246 -5.21 4.91 -15.44
CA ARG A 246 -6.68 4.90 -15.60
C ARG A 246 -7.34 3.66 -14.99
N ARG A 247 -6.62 2.53 -14.97
CA ARG A 247 -7.12 1.24 -14.46
C ARG A 247 -6.70 0.93 -13.03
N LEU A 248 -6.21 1.92 -12.28
CA LEU A 248 -5.73 1.71 -10.91
C LEU A 248 -6.82 1.17 -9.98
N ALA A 249 -8.05 1.70 -10.09
CA ALA A 249 -9.21 1.18 -9.36
C ALA A 249 -9.48 -0.30 -9.70
N GLY A 250 -9.35 -0.69 -10.97
CA GLY A 250 -9.40 -2.09 -11.38
C GLY A 250 -8.32 -2.95 -10.74
N PHE A 251 -7.08 -2.46 -10.60
CA PHE A 251 -6.00 -3.18 -9.92
C PHE A 251 -6.27 -3.38 -8.42
N LEU A 252 -6.83 -2.36 -7.75
CA LEU A 252 -7.28 -2.45 -6.37
C LEU A 252 -8.37 -3.53 -6.22
N ASN A 253 -9.40 -3.50 -7.08
CA ASN A 253 -10.48 -4.50 -7.08
C ASN A 253 -10.00 -5.94 -7.34
N HIS A 254 -8.84 -6.12 -7.97
CA HIS A 254 -8.23 -7.44 -8.21
C HIS A 254 -7.18 -7.83 -7.16
N SER A 255 -7.04 -7.05 -6.09
CA SER A 255 -6.16 -7.32 -4.96
C SER A 255 -6.93 -7.94 -3.79
N GLU A 256 -6.36 -8.97 -3.15
CA GLU A 256 -6.95 -9.60 -1.96
C GLU A 256 -6.93 -8.68 -0.73
N SER A 257 -5.85 -7.90 -0.59
CA SER A 257 -5.67 -6.96 0.50
C SER A 257 -4.93 -5.71 0.04
N MET A 258 -4.95 -4.67 0.88
CA MET A 258 -4.15 -3.46 0.71
C MET A 258 -3.20 -3.33 1.90
N VAL A 259 -1.91 -3.17 1.62
CA VAL A 259 -0.87 -2.97 2.63
C VAL A 259 -0.43 -1.52 2.57
N ILE A 260 -0.72 -0.78 3.64
CA ILE A 260 -0.43 0.65 3.75
C ILE A 260 0.84 0.84 4.57
N VAL A 261 1.87 1.42 3.95
CA VAL A 261 3.03 1.93 4.69
C VAL A 261 2.67 3.32 5.22
N TYR A 262 2.04 3.35 6.39
CA TYR A 262 1.58 4.59 7.01
C TYR A 262 2.75 5.48 7.40
N SER A 263 2.59 6.78 7.22
CA SER A 263 3.51 7.81 7.69
C SER A 263 2.74 9.11 7.92
N PRO A 264 3.28 10.09 8.68
CA PRO A 264 2.57 11.34 8.95
C PRO A 264 2.13 12.13 7.70
N THR A 265 2.80 11.91 6.57
CA THR A 265 2.49 12.56 5.29
C THR A 265 1.60 11.72 4.37
N TYR A 266 1.23 10.50 4.77
CA TYR A 266 0.47 9.57 3.94
C TYR A 266 -0.92 10.12 3.59
N LEU A 267 -1.67 10.63 4.58
CA LEU A 267 -3.01 11.20 4.34
C LEU A 267 -2.97 12.61 3.73
N SER A 268 -1.78 13.20 3.56
CA SER A 268 -1.62 14.52 2.93
C SER A 268 -1.41 14.45 1.42
N LYS A 269 -1.21 13.26 0.85
CA LYS A 269 -1.00 13.09 -0.60
C LYS A 269 -2.30 12.66 -1.26
N LEU A 270 -2.72 13.41 -2.28
CA LEU A 270 -3.96 13.13 -3.02
C LEU A 270 -3.98 11.70 -3.57
N TRP A 271 -2.85 11.23 -4.09
CA TRP A 271 -2.71 9.89 -4.66
C TRP A 271 -3.00 8.76 -3.67
N THR A 272 -2.39 8.79 -2.47
CA THR A 272 -2.58 7.76 -1.44
C THR A 272 -3.97 7.82 -0.81
N VAL A 273 -4.55 9.03 -0.69
CA VAL A 273 -5.96 9.19 -0.26
C VAL A 273 -6.91 8.62 -1.30
N TYR A 274 -6.65 8.84 -2.60
CA TYR A 274 -7.42 8.23 -3.69
C TYR A 274 -7.35 6.69 -3.64
N GLU A 275 -6.15 6.13 -3.45
CA GLU A 275 -5.98 4.67 -3.32
C GLU A 275 -6.75 4.11 -2.13
N LEU A 276 -6.67 4.77 -0.97
CA LEU A 276 -7.40 4.36 0.23
C LEU A 276 -8.91 4.44 0.03
N ALA A 277 -9.41 5.55 -0.52
CA ALA A 277 -10.83 5.77 -0.77
C ALA A 277 -11.39 4.82 -1.83
N SER A 278 -10.57 4.34 -2.77
CA SER A 278 -10.99 3.38 -3.79
C SER A 278 -11.07 1.93 -3.27
N MET A 279 -10.48 1.65 -2.11
CA MET A 279 -10.48 0.33 -1.49
C MET A 279 -11.59 0.17 -0.42
N LEU A 280 -12.08 1.29 0.13
CA LEU A 280 -13.17 1.35 1.10
C LEU A 280 -14.54 1.32 0.39
#